data_AF-A0A9E4WRZ9-F1
#
_entry.id   AF-A0A9E4WRZ9-F1
#
_cell.length_a   1.000
_cell.length_b   1.000
_cell.length_c   1.000
_cell.angle_alpha   90.00
_cell.angle_beta   90.00
_cell.angle_gamma   90.00
#
_symmetry.space_group_name_H-M   'P 1'
#
loop_
_entity.id
_entity.type
_entity.pdbx_description
1 polymer ?
#
loop_
_entity_poly.entity_id
_entity_poly.type
_entity_poly.pdbx_seq_one_letter_code
_entity_poly.pdbx_strand_id
1 'polypeptide(L)'
;SYRVVSMQSRGLIPNYEASMMKLYNTEMNQRIARTGQNILGLYGQLGRGSHLAPNGGRNCYTYLRSVAYTIEGGTSEVQRNIVAQRGLGLPRD
;
A
#
# COMPACT_ATOMS: atom_id res chain seq x y z
N SER A 1 3.64 7.05 8.17
CA SER A 1 4.98 7.15 7.57
C SER A 1 5.97 7.99 8.38
N TYR A 2 5.62 9.22 8.76
CA TYR A 2 6.57 10.12 9.46
C TYR A 2 7.12 9.60 10.80
N ARG A 3 6.34 8.82 11.57
CA ARG A 3 6.84 8.21 12.82
C ARG A 3 8.03 7.27 12.59
N VAL A 4 7.92 6.37 11.62
CA VAL A 4 8.98 5.40 11.28
C VAL A 4 10.24 6.15 10.81
N VAL A 5 10.07 7.16 9.97
CA VAL A 5 11.17 8.03 9.51
C VAL A 5 11.84 8.74 10.70
N SER A 6 11.05 9.34 11.60
CA SER A 6 11.58 10.01 12.79
C SER A 6 12.30 9.05 13.74
N MET A 7 11.88 7.78 13.84
CA MET A 7 12.59 6.77 14.64
C MET A 7 13.96 6.49 14.03
N GLN A 8 14.01 6.27 12.71
CA GLN A 8 15.27 6.05 12.00
C GLN A 8 16.23 7.23 12.12
N SER A 9 15.73 8.47 12.01
CA SER A 9 16.56 9.68 12.20
C SER A 9 17.15 9.81 13.61
N ARG A 10 16.58 9.13 14.61
CA ARG A 10 17.11 9.06 15.98
C ARG A 10 17.99 7.82 16.21
N GLY A 11 18.34 7.09 15.17
CA GLY A 11 19.12 5.85 15.26
C GLY A 11 18.34 4.64 15.79
N LEU A 12 17.01 4.75 15.96
CA LEU A 12 16.17 3.62 16.35
C LEU A 12 15.88 2.74 15.14
N ILE A 13 15.79 1.43 15.38
CA ILE A 13 15.47 0.45 14.34
C ILE A 13 13.97 0.10 14.47
N PRO A 14 13.08 0.70 13.65
CA PRO A 14 11.67 0.33 13.66
C PRO A 14 11.49 -1.11 13.17
N ASN A 15 10.69 -1.89 13.90
CA ASN A 15 10.46 -3.30 13.61
C ASN A 15 9.00 -3.50 13.20
N TYR A 16 8.11 -3.84 14.15
CA TYR A 16 6.68 -3.98 13.88
C TYR A 16 6.04 -2.66 13.44
N GLU A 17 6.61 -1.50 13.79
CA GLU A 17 6.14 -0.19 13.32
C GLU A 17 6.28 -0.01 11.81
N ALA A 18 7.36 -0.54 11.22
CA ALA A 18 7.54 -0.53 9.77
C ALA A 18 6.52 -1.45 9.09
N SER A 19 6.25 -2.62 9.68
CA SER A 19 5.23 -3.56 9.20
C SER A 19 3.81 -2.97 9.27
N MET A 20 3.45 -2.34 10.39
CA MET A 20 2.17 -1.63 10.55
C MET A 20 2.03 -0.52 9.50
N MET A 21 3.08 0.28 9.31
CA MET A 21 3.09 1.35 8.33
C MET A 21 2.87 0.82 6.91
N LYS A 22 3.59 -0.24 6.52
CA LYS A 22 3.45 -0.84 5.19
C LYS A 22 2.02 -1.32 4.97
N LEU A 23 1.50 -2.13 5.88
CA LEU A 23 0.17 -2.71 5.78
C LEU A 23 -0.91 -1.64 5.56
N TYR A 24 -0.91 -0.63 6.43
CA TYR A 24 -1.84 0.50 6.32
C TYR A 24 -1.69 1.24 4.99
N ASN A 25 -0.47 1.60 4.59
CA ASN A 25 -0.23 2.36 3.37
C ASN A 25 -0.63 1.58 2.12
N THR A 26 -0.36 0.27 2.06
CA THR A 26 -0.66 -0.54 0.87
C THR A 26 -2.16 -0.78 0.72
N GLU A 27 -2.88 -1.02 1.82
CA GLU A 27 -4.36 -1.12 1.80
C GLU A 27 -5.01 0.23 1.47
N MET A 28 -4.47 1.33 2.01
CA MET A 28 -4.95 2.69 1.72
C MET A 28 -4.75 3.04 0.23
N ASN A 29 -3.61 2.69 -0.36
CA ASN A 29 -3.37 2.89 -1.79
C ASN A 29 -4.39 2.15 -2.66
N GLN A 30 -4.77 0.92 -2.31
CA GLN A 30 -5.83 0.19 -3.02
C GLN A 30 -7.18 0.90 -2.91
N ARG A 31 -7.54 1.40 -1.70
CA ARG A 31 -8.78 2.16 -1.49
C ARG A 31 -8.80 3.44 -2.32
N ILE A 32 -7.71 4.22 -2.29
CA ILE A 32 -7.57 5.44 -3.10
C ILE A 32 -7.70 5.13 -4.59
N ALA A 33 -7.01 4.09 -5.08
CA ALA A 33 -7.06 3.72 -6.49
C ALA A 33 -8.47 3.28 -6.91
N ARG A 34 -9.18 2.52 -6.06
CA ARG A 34 -10.57 2.12 -6.30
C ARG A 34 -11.52 3.32 -6.29
N THR A 35 -11.35 4.24 -5.35
CA THR A 35 -12.14 5.49 -5.33
C THR A 35 -11.90 6.30 -6.61
N GLY A 36 -10.65 6.38 -7.08
CA GLY A 36 -10.32 7.01 -8.35
C GLY A 36 -11.02 6.36 -9.55
N GLN A 37 -11.07 5.02 -9.59
CA GLN A 37 -11.83 4.30 -10.62
C GLN A 37 -13.33 4.65 -10.57
N ASN A 38 -13.92 4.68 -9.39
CA ASN A 38 -15.33 5.02 -9.23
C ASN A 38 -15.65 6.45 -9.66
N ILE A 39 -14.78 7.41 -9.35
CA ILE A 39 -14.96 8.82 -9.74
C ILE A 39 -14.87 8.98 -11.26
N LEU A 40 -13.94 8.27 -11.91
CA LEU A 40 -13.71 8.40 -13.36
C LEU A 40 -14.72 7.60 -14.21
N GLY A 41 -15.47 6.67 -13.59
CA GLY A 41 -16.40 5.80 -14.28
C GLY A 41 -15.72 5.00 -15.40
N LEU A 42 -16.35 4.93 -16.57
CA LEU A 42 -15.84 4.18 -17.73
C LEU A 42 -14.45 4.66 -18.20
N TYR A 43 -14.14 5.95 -18.04
CA TYR A 43 -12.83 6.49 -18.41
C TYR A 43 -11.70 6.00 -17.50
N GLY A 44 -12.02 5.51 -16.30
CA GLY A 44 -11.04 4.96 -15.35
C GLY A 44 -10.28 3.75 -15.89
N GLN A 45 -10.89 3.01 -16.82
CA GLN A 45 -10.31 1.80 -17.42
C GLN A 45 -9.34 2.11 -18.57
N LEU A 46 -9.35 3.34 -19.08
CA LEU A 46 -8.51 3.73 -20.21
C LEU A 46 -7.04 3.82 -19.80
N GLY A 47 -6.21 3.00 -20.44
CA GLY A 47 -4.77 2.96 -20.24
C GLY A 47 -4.01 3.96 -21.11
N ARG A 48 -2.67 3.89 -21.03
CA ARG A 48 -1.78 4.63 -21.93
C ARG A 48 -2.12 4.29 -23.39
N GLY A 49 -2.11 5.31 -24.25
CA GLY A 49 -2.40 5.18 -25.68
C GLY A 49 -3.81 5.59 -26.09
N SER A 50 -4.76 5.72 -25.16
CA SER A 50 -6.05 6.35 -25.45
C SER A 50 -5.97 7.86 -25.23
N HIS A 51 -6.40 8.65 -26.22
CA HIS A 51 -6.56 10.10 -26.11
C HIS A 51 -7.59 10.54 -25.06
N LEU A 52 -8.50 9.64 -24.67
CA LEU A 52 -9.52 9.89 -23.65
C LEU A 52 -9.07 9.48 -22.25
N ALA A 53 -7.85 8.94 -22.10
CA ALA A 53 -7.36 8.43 -20.81
C ALA A 53 -7.05 9.57 -19.84
N PRO A 54 -7.76 9.66 -18.69
CA PRO A 54 -7.48 10.68 -17.69
C PRO A 54 -6.06 10.49 -17.12
N ASN A 55 -5.35 11.61 -16.89
CA ASN A 55 -3.96 11.62 -16.43
C ASN A 55 -3.05 10.72 -17.28
N GLY A 56 -3.28 10.65 -18.59
CA GLY A 56 -2.49 9.82 -19.52
C GLY A 56 -2.54 8.32 -19.18
N GLY A 57 -3.65 7.83 -18.61
CA GLY A 57 -3.83 6.43 -18.22
C GLY A 57 -3.18 6.06 -16.88
N ARG A 58 -2.67 7.03 -16.11
CA ARG A 58 -2.05 6.78 -14.81
C ARG A 58 -3.02 6.15 -13.80
N ASN A 59 -4.30 6.52 -13.84
CA ASN A 59 -5.30 5.99 -12.91
C ASN A 59 -5.57 4.50 -13.12
N CYS A 60 -5.70 4.06 -14.38
CA CYS A 60 -5.82 2.65 -14.74
C CYS A 60 -4.59 1.87 -14.28
N TYR A 61 -3.39 2.38 -14.61
CA TYR A 61 -2.13 1.76 -14.18
C TYR A 61 -2.03 1.65 -12.65
N THR A 62 -2.30 2.73 -11.91
CA THR A 62 -2.22 2.74 -10.44
C THR A 62 -3.20 1.74 -9.83
N TYR A 63 -4.41 1.61 -10.37
CA TYR A 63 -5.38 0.62 -9.91
C TYR A 63 -4.86 -0.81 -10.09
N LEU A 64 -4.37 -1.17 -11.27
CA LEU A 64 -3.81 -2.49 -11.53
C LEU A 64 -2.56 -2.75 -10.66
N ARG A 65 -1.68 -1.75 -10.54
CA ARG A 65 -0.45 -1.82 -9.75
C ARG A 65 -0.72 -1.93 -8.25
N SER A 66 -1.88 -1.48 -7.78
CA SER A 66 -2.23 -1.48 -6.36
C SER A 66 -2.35 -2.88 -5.75
N VAL A 67 -2.64 -3.90 -6.58
CA VAL A 67 -2.66 -5.31 -6.15
C VAL A 67 -1.26 -5.78 -5.75
N ALA A 68 -0.24 -5.39 -6.51
CA ALA A 68 1.13 -5.77 -6.22
C ALA A 68 1.64 -5.16 -4.89
N TYR A 69 1.17 -3.98 -4.49
CA TYR A 69 1.63 -3.30 -3.26
C TYR A 69 1.40 -4.15 -2.00
N THR A 70 0.31 -4.91 -1.92
CA THR A 70 0.00 -5.77 -0.76
C THR A 70 0.79 -7.09 -0.75
N ILE A 71 1.57 -7.36 -1.80
CA ILE A 71 2.36 -8.59 -1.96
C ILE A 71 3.85 -8.28 -1.89
N GLU A 72 4.31 -7.29 -2.65
CA GLU A 72 5.74 -6.96 -2.78
C GLU A 72 6.32 -6.43 -1.46
N GLY A 73 7.59 -6.75 -1.19
CA GLY A 73 8.25 -6.38 0.07
C GLY A 73 7.66 -7.08 1.31
N GLY A 74 7.00 -8.23 1.11
CA GLY A 74 6.36 -9.05 2.14
C GLY A 74 4.85 -8.85 2.18
N THR A 75 4.09 -9.94 2.04
CA THR A 75 2.64 -9.89 1.91
C THR A 75 1.94 -9.32 3.15
N SER A 76 0.71 -8.85 2.99
CA SER A 76 -0.11 -8.35 4.11
C SER A 76 -0.22 -9.35 5.27
N GLU A 77 -0.26 -10.65 4.97
CA GLU A 77 -0.28 -11.73 5.97
C GLU A 77 1.02 -11.78 6.75
N VAL A 78 2.17 -11.72 6.06
CA VAL A 78 3.49 -11.68 6.72
C VAL A 78 3.62 -10.43 7.60
N GLN A 79 3.16 -9.26 7.12
CA GLN A 79 3.18 -8.05 7.93
C GLN A 79 2.28 -8.18 9.17
N ARG A 80 1.08 -8.76 9.04
CA ARG A 80 0.19 -9.05 10.18
C ARG A 80 0.87 -9.97 11.20
N ASN A 81 1.55 -11.02 10.74
CA ASN A 81 2.27 -11.94 11.61
C ASN A 81 3.41 -11.24 12.39
N ILE A 82 4.16 -10.35 11.72
CA ILE A 82 5.20 -9.56 12.39
C ILE A 82 4.59 -8.65 13.46
N VAL A 83 3.47 -8.00 13.17
CA VAL A 83 2.78 -7.14 14.15
C VAL A 83 2.26 -7.96 15.33
N ALA A 84 1.65 -9.12 15.08
CA ALA A 84 1.17 -10.03 16.11
C ALA A 84 2.31 -10.51 17.03
N GLN A 85 3.38 -11.04 16.46
CA GLN A 85 4.46 -11.66 17.24
C GLN A 85 5.38 -10.64 17.90
N ARG A 86 5.84 -9.64 17.13
CA ARG A 86 6.85 -8.69 17.61
C ARG A 86 6.25 -7.43 18.22
N GLY A 87 5.05 -7.04 17.80
CA GLY A 87 4.34 -5.89 18.35
C GLY A 87 3.47 -6.24 19.55
N LEU A 88 2.72 -7.35 19.46
CA LEU A 88 1.77 -7.76 20.51
C LEU A 88 2.28 -8.92 21.39
N GLY A 89 3.44 -9.51 21.09
CA GLY A 89 4.00 -10.61 21.87
C GLY A 89 3.22 -11.92 21.76
N LEU A 90 2.37 -12.06 20.73
CA LEU A 90 1.59 -13.28 20.53
C LEU A 90 2.50 -14.45 20.14
N PRO A 91 2.18 -15.68 20.59
CA PRO A 91 2.93 -16.86 20.20
C PRO A 91 2.91 -17.05 18.68
N ARG A 92 3.93 -17.72 18.19
CA ARG A 92 4.00 -18.19 16.82
C ARG A 92 3.36 -19.58 16.82
N ASP A 93 2.31 -19.76 16.02
CA ASP A 93 1.78 -21.10 15.73
C ASP A 93 2.91 -22.01 15.21
#